data_AF-A0A1H0LTH5-F1
#
_entry.id   AF-A0A1H0LTH5-F1
#
_cell.length_a   1.000
_cell.length_b   1.000
_cell.length_c   1.000
_cell.angle_alpha   90.00
_cell.angle_beta   90.00
_cell.angle_gamma   90.00
#
_symmetry.space_group_name_H-M   'P 1'
#
loop_
_entity.id
_entity.type
_entity.pdbx_description
1 polymer ?
#
loop_
_entity_poly.entity_id
_entity_poly.type
_entity_poly.pdbx_seq_one_letter_code
_entity_poly.pdbx_strand_id
1 'polypeptide(L)'
;MTKQAAAFALSETSPDTDAKPELLTRRQWEIAALVAEGLSNRHIAEKLVISERTADTHVQNILNKLRLHNRAHIAAWFTERR
;
A
#
# COMPACT_ATOMS: atom_id res chain seq x y z
N MET A 1 20.00 15.92 26.14
CA MET A 1 18.53 15.76 26.16
C MET A 1 18.11 14.83 25.04
N THR A 2 17.96 13.57 25.39
CA THR A 2 17.76 12.41 24.51
C THR A 2 16.33 12.46 23.94
N LYS A 3 16.18 12.73 22.64
CA LYS A 3 14.88 12.56 21.97
C LYS A 3 14.67 11.07 21.73
N GLN A 4 13.83 10.50 22.58
CA GLN A 4 13.35 9.13 22.56
C GLN A 4 12.72 8.79 21.20
N ALA A 5 13.19 7.71 20.59
CA ALA A 5 12.45 6.99 19.57
C ALA A 5 11.51 6.02 20.30
N ALA A 6 10.29 6.48 20.58
CA ALA A 6 9.24 5.64 21.11
C ALA A 6 8.65 4.77 19.98
N ALA A 7 8.73 3.46 20.19
CA ALA A 7 7.97 2.47 19.47
C ALA A 7 6.46 2.79 19.59
N PHE A 8 5.76 2.82 18.46
CA PHE A 8 4.31 2.70 18.44
C PHE A 8 3.91 1.83 17.26
N ALA A 9 3.92 0.52 17.52
CA ALA A 9 3.22 -0.48 16.75
C ALA A 9 1.75 -0.46 17.20
N LEU A 10 0.90 0.27 16.48
CA LEU A 10 -0.57 0.22 16.50
C LEU A 10 -0.98 0.80 15.13
N SER A 11 -1.66 0.13 14.20
CA SER A 11 -2.60 -0.98 14.28
C SER A 11 -2.71 -1.57 12.87
N GLU A 12 -2.37 -2.86 12.69
CA GLU A 12 -2.90 -3.66 11.58
C GLU A 12 -3.91 -4.64 12.17
N THR A 13 -4.99 -4.11 12.73
CA THR A 13 -6.18 -4.92 13.01
C THR A 13 -7.30 -4.49 12.09
N SER A 14 -7.49 -5.27 11.03
CA SER A 14 -8.82 -5.58 10.52
C SER A 14 -8.80 -7.03 10.04
N PRO A 15 -9.61 -7.93 10.64
CA PRO A 15 -9.73 -9.30 10.20
C PRO A 15 -10.54 -9.29 8.90
N ASP A 16 -9.88 -9.59 7.78
CA ASP A 16 -10.56 -9.89 6.52
C ASP A 16 -11.00 -11.36 6.61
N THR A 17 -12.21 -11.58 7.13
CA THR A 17 -12.82 -12.89 7.35
C THR A 17 -13.31 -13.48 6.02
N ASP A 18 -12.78 -14.67 5.69
CA ASP A 18 -13.38 -15.73 4.86
C ASP A 18 -13.80 -15.44 3.40
N ALA A 19 -12.88 -14.96 2.58
CA ALA A 19 -12.87 -15.26 1.16
C ALA A 19 -11.44 -15.61 0.73
N LYS A 20 -11.27 -16.57 -0.18
CA LYS A 20 -10.01 -16.97 -0.85
C LYS A 20 -9.01 -15.80 -0.83
N PRO A 21 -7.77 -15.94 -0.31
CA PRO A 21 -6.94 -14.79 0.01
C PRO A 21 -6.80 -13.91 -1.23
N GLU A 22 -7.52 -12.79 -1.25
CA GLU A 22 -7.32 -11.80 -2.28
C GLU A 22 -5.85 -11.39 -2.15
N LEU A 23 -5.12 -11.44 -3.27
CA LEU A 23 -3.68 -11.21 -3.29
C LEU A 23 -3.29 -9.90 -2.59
N LEU A 24 -4.20 -8.92 -2.62
CA LEU A 24 -4.11 -7.63 -1.95
C LEU A 24 -5.34 -7.42 -1.07
N THR A 25 -5.18 -6.71 0.06
CA THR A 25 -6.33 -6.22 0.83
C THR A 25 -7.05 -5.10 0.07
N ARG A 26 -8.28 -4.77 0.47
CA ARG A 26 -9.03 -3.65 -0.12
C ARG A 26 -8.22 -2.35 -0.20
N ARG A 27 -7.51 -1.99 0.88
CA ARG A 27 -6.70 -0.77 0.90
C ARG A 27 -5.50 -0.84 -0.04
N GLN A 28 -4.90 -2.03 -0.17
CA GLN A 28 -3.81 -2.26 -1.12
C GLN A 28 -4.30 -2.20 -2.58
N TRP A 29 -5.52 -2.67 -2.86
CA TRP A 29 -6.18 -2.50 -4.15
C TRP A 29 -6.38 -1.03 -4.51
N GLU A 30 -6.90 -0.22 -3.59
CA GLU A 30 -7.06 1.24 -3.80
C GLU A 30 -5.71 1.91 -4.11
N ILE A 31 -4.65 1.53 -3.40
CA ILE A 31 -3.31 2.09 -3.63
C ILE A 31 -2.74 1.61 -4.97
N ALA A 32 -2.90 0.35 -5.34
CA ALA A 32 -2.46 -0.17 -6.63
C ALA A 32 -3.16 0.54 -7.81
N ALA A 33 -4.46 0.87 -7.66
CA ALA A 33 -5.19 1.64 -8.65
C ALA A 33 -4.60 3.05 -8.85
N LEU A 34 -4.33 3.78 -7.75
CA LEU A 34 -3.73 5.12 -7.83
C LEU A 34 -2.30 5.08 -8.34
N VAL A 35 -1.55 4.00 -8.06
CA VAL A 35 -0.24 3.78 -8.67
C VAL A 35 -0.35 3.57 -10.19
N ALA A 36 -1.36 2.82 -10.66
CA ALA A 36 -1.62 2.63 -12.08
C ALA A 36 -2.04 3.93 -12.79
N GLU A 37 -2.69 4.85 -12.08
CA GLU A 37 -2.94 6.23 -12.54
C GLU A 37 -1.67 7.11 -12.56
N GLY A 38 -0.52 6.62 -12.07
CA GLY A 38 0.76 7.33 -12.07
C GLY A 38 0.96 8.27 -10.87
N LEU A 39 0.11 8.22 -9.83
CA LEU A 39 0.22 9.13 -8.70
C LEU A 39 1.43 8.81 -7.81
N SER A 40 2.15 9.84 -7.35
CA SER A 40 3.23 9.72 -6.36
C SER A 40 2.69 9.30 -4.98
N ASN A 41 3.56 8.78 -4.09
CA ASN A 41 3.15 8.42 -2.73
C ASN A 41 2.58 9.63 -1.97
N ARG A 42 3.10 10.83 -2.22
CA ARG A 42 2.54 12.09 -1.70
C ARG A 42 1.11 12.32 -2.18
N HIS A 43 0.83 12.25 -3.48
CA HIS A 43 -0.54 12.45 -3.99
C HIS A 43 -1.49 11.34 -3.54
N ILE A 44 -1.01 10.11 -3.44
CA ILE A 44 -1.77 8.99 -2.86
C ILE A 44 -2.14 9.30 -1.41
N ALA A 45 -1.16 9.74 -0.61
CA ALA A 45 -1.35 10.09 0.79
C ALA A 45 -2.38 11.21 0.97
N GLU A 46 -2.32 12.23 0.13
CA GLU A 46 -3.31 13.33 0.10
C GLU A 46 -4.72 12.81 -0.23
N LYS A 47 -4.88 12.01 -1.31
CA LYS A 47 -6.18 11.45 -1.71
C LYS A 47 -6.79 10.52 -0.66
N LEU A 48 -5.93 9.75 0.00
CA LEU A 48 -6.32 8.68 0.90
C LEU A 48 -6.33 9.10 2.38
N VAL A 49 -5.97 10.36 2.66
CA VAL A 49 -5.89 10.97 4.00
C VAL A 49 -5.02 10.12 4.95
N ILE A 50 -3.80 9.81 4.50
CA ILE A 50 -2.77 9.09 5.27
C ILE A 50 -1.43 9.82 5.16
N SER A 51 -0.40 9.37 5.89
CA SER A 51 0.95 9.91 5.71
C SER A 51 1.61 9.36 4.44
N GLU A 52 2.55 10.12 3.85
CA GLU A 52 3.37 9.64 2.72
C GLU A 52 4.15 8.37 3.07
N ARG A 53 4.63 8.25 4.32
CA ARG A 53 5.30 7.04 4.82
C ARG A 53 4.36 5.83 4.86
N THR A 54 3.09 6.05 5.20
CA THR A 54 2.06 4.99 5.19
C THR A 54 1.78 4.54 3.76
N ALA A 55 1.65 5.47 2.81
CA ALA A 55 1.50 5.15 1.40
C ALA A 55 2.71 4.36 0.85
N ASP A 56 3.93 4.77 1.19
CA ASP A 56 5.15 4.05 0.84
C ASP A 56 5.17 2.62 1.39
N THR A 57 4.84 2.46 2.67
CA THR A 57 4.76 1.15 3.34
C THR A 57 3.78 0.23 2.61
N HIS A 58 2.61 0.73 2.22
CA HIS A 58 1.65 -0.05 1.45
C HIS A 58 2.19 -0.42 0.06
N VAL A 59 2.86 0.50 -0.65
CA VAL A 59 3.49 0.20 -1.95
C VAL A 59 4.52 -0.91 -1.81
N GLN A 60 5.39 -0.86 -0.80
CA GLN A 60 6.37 -1.93 -0.51
C GLN A 60 5.68 -3.27 -0.21
N ASN A 61 4.60 -3.24 0.58
CA ASN A 61 3.84 -4.44 0.89
C ASN A 61 3.17 -5.05 -0.35
N ILE A 62 2.68 -4.22 -1.27
CA ILE A 62 2.14 -4.66 -2.56
C ILE A 62 3.24 -5.33 -3.41
N LEU A 63 4.41 -4.69 -3.54
CA LEU A 63 5.56 -5.28 -4.24
C LEU A 63 5.92 -6.65 -3.69
N ASN A 64 6.01 -6.77 -2.37
CA ASN A 64 6.36 -8.01 -1.69
C ASN A 64 5.30 -9.10 -1.90
N LYS A 65 4.01 -8.77 -1.71
CA LYS A 65 2.90 -9.72 -1.90
C LYS A 65 2.81 -10.22 -3.34
N LEU A 66 3.04 -9.35 -4.31
CA LEU A 66 2.96 -9.68 -5.74
C LEU A 66 4.29 -10.16 -6.34
N ARG A 67 5.37 -10.17 -5.54
CA ARG A 67 6.74 -10.51 -5.98
C ARG A 67 7.21 -9.64 -7.16
N LEU A 68 6.93 -8.34 -7.08
CA LEU A 68 7.29 -7.36 -8.09
C LEU A 68 8.51 -6.54 -7.64
N HIS A 69 9.29 -6.08 -8.61
CA HIS A 69 10.56 -5.41 -8.34
C HIS A 69 10.45 -3.89 -8.19
N ASN A 70 9.43 -3.27 -8.78
CA ASN A 70 9.28 -1.82 -8.74
C ASN A 70 7.81 -1.41 -8.91
N ARG A 71 7.54 -0.15 -8.58
CA ARG A 71 6.21 0.47 -8.66
C ARG A 71 5.60 0.44 -10.08
N ALA A 72 6.41 0.51 -11.14
CA ALA A 72 5.90 0.43 -12.50
C ALA A 72 5.33 -0.96 -12.81
N HIS A 73 5.89 -2.02 -12.22
CA HIS A 73 5.31 -3.35 -12.34
C HIS A 73 3.95 -3.46 -11.64
N ILE A 74 3.69 -2.70 -10.57
CA ILE A 74 2.34 -2.64 -9.95
C ILE A 74 1.33 -2.08 -10.94
N ALA A 75 1.69 -0.97 -11.62
CA ALA A 75 0.83 -0.34 -12.61
C ALA A 75 0.48 -1.30 -13.77
N ALA A 76 1.49 -2.01 -14.29
CA ALA A 76 1.29 -3.04 -15.32
C ALA A 76 0.39 -4.17 -14.81
N TRP A 77 0.71 -4.75 -13.66
CA TRP A 77 -0.05 -5.85 -13.05
C TRP A 77 -1.53 -5.51 -12.81
N PHE A 78 -1.81 -4.28 -12.38
CA PHE A 78 -3.17 -3.79 -12.13
C PHE A 78 -3.94 -3.60 -13.44
N THR A 79 -3.30 -3.03 -14.46
CA THR A 79 -3.92 -2.79 -15.77
C THR A 79 -4.31 -4.09 -16.46
N GLU A 80 -3.50 -5.15 -16.32
CA GLU A 80 -3.81 -6.49 -16.84
C GLU A 80 -5.04 -7.15 -16.19
N ARG A 81 -5.49 -6.64 -15.04
CA ARG A 81 -6.56 -7.23 -14.21
C ARG A 81 -7.83 -6.38 -14.13
N ARG A 82 -7.85 -5.23 -14.81
CA ARG A 82 -9.00 -4.32 -14.87
C ARG A 82 -9.99 -4.73 -15.96
#